data_AF-A0A2M7T303-F1
#
_entry.id   AF-A0A2M7T303-F1
#
_cell.length_a   1.000
_cell.length_b   1.000
_cell.length_c   1.000
_cell.angle_alpha   90.00
_cell.angle_beta   90.00
_cell.angle_gamma   90.00
#
_symmetry.space_group_name_H-M   'P 1'
#
loop_
_entity.id
_entity.type
_entity.pdbx_description
1 polymer ?
#
loop_
_entity_poly.entity_id
_entity_poly.type
_entity_poly.pdbx_seq_one_letter_code
_entity_poly.pdbx_strand_id
1 'polypeptide(L)'
;MSKLINSSIFTAITGALILMGCDGKKPAAKTDIMPTVKKESKVDVKKDVEMEKCFIKKGDVGFIKEYKADCESADSKDCTATNKAGDPTAWILVPKGQCDKINMNNFEGVSEKIKAKIDLDALKAALEK
;
A
#
# COMPACT_ATOMS: atom_id res chain seq x y z
N MET A 1 27.86 -8.79 35.89
CA MET A 1 28.12 -7.68 34.94
C MET A 1 28.80 -8.27 33.72
N SER A 2 28.05 -8.51 32.65
CA SER A 2 28.58 -9.21 31.47
C SER A 2 29.29 -8.23 30.54
N LYS A 3 30.56 -8.49 30.24
CA LYS A 3 31.32 -7.77 29.21
C LYS A 3 31.30 -8.55 27.90
N LEU A 4 31.53 -7.81 26.82
CA LEU A 4 31.80 -8.22 25.44
C LEU A 4 32.65 -9.51 25.37
N ILE A 5 32.59 -10.35 24.34
CA ILE A 5 32.75 -10.05 22.90
C ILE A 5 32.15 -11.20 22.08
N ASN A 6 31.58 -10.92 20.90
CA ASN A 6 31.49 -11.94 19.84
C ASN A 6 31.74 -11.29 18.47
N SER A 7 32.50 -11.98 17.62
CA SER A 7 33.28 -11.36 16.54
C SER A 7 32.60 -11.42 15.19
N SER A 8 32.79 -10.37 14.38
CA SER A 8 32.34 -10.28 13.00
C SER A 8 32.97 -11.37 12.12
N ILE A 9 32.13 -12.09 11.36
CA ILE A 9 32.55 -12.88 10.19
C ILE A 9 31.55 -12.60 9.07
N PHE A 10 31.87 -11.62 8.21
CA PHE A 10 31.19 -11.44 6.92
C PHE A 10 32.11 -11.95 5.81
N THR A 11 31.85 -13.19 5.38
CA THR A 11 32.58 -13.83 4.29
C THR A 11 32.25 -13.14 2.97
N ALA A 12 33.27 -12.61 2.28
CA ALA A 12 33.11 -12.04 0.95
C ALA A 12 32.82 -13.14 -0.07
N ILE A 13 31.73 -13.00 -0.83
CA ILE A 13 31.46 -13.84 -2.01
C ILE A 13 31.80 -13.04 -3.25
N THR A 14 33.04 -13.23 -3.70
CA THR A 14 33.50 -12.85 -5.05
C THR A 14 32.84 -13.79 -6.06
N GLY A 15 32.18 -13.24 -7.08
CA GLY A 15 31.48 -14.06 -8.09
C GLY A 15 31.20 -13.29 -9.38
N ALA A 16 32.23 -13.15 -10.23
CA ALA A 16 32.10 -12.61 -11.57
C ALA A 16 32.18 -13.73 -12.63
N LEU A 17 31.16 -13.83 -13.49
CA LEU A 17 31.15 -14.65 -14.71
C LEU A 17 30.08 -14.00 -15.64
N ILE A 18 30.44 -13.30 -16.74
CA ILE A 18 30.83 -13.82 -18.08
C ILE A 18 29.68 -14.61 -18.74
N LEU A 19 29.30 -14.44 -20.02
CA LEU A 19 29.45 -13.43 -21.10
C LEU A 19 28.51 -13.88 -22.26
N MET A 20 28.29 -13.04 -23.28
CA MET A 20 27.75 -13.40 -24.63
C MET A 20 26.29 -13.94 -24.68
N GLY A 21 25.46 -13.72 -25.71
CA GLY A 21 25.65 -12.99 -26.98
C GLY A 21 25.05 -13.77 -28.16
N CYS A 22 23.87 -13.38 -28.67
CA CYS A 22 23.25 -13.95 -29.88
C CYS A 22 22.53 -12.89 -30.72
N ASP A 23 23.21 -12.39 -31.76
CA ASP A 23 22.62 -11.67 -32.90
C ASP A 23 22.07 -12.66 -33.94
N GLY A 24 20.93 -12.38 -34.59
CA GLY A 24 20.39 -13.37 -35.54
C GLY A 24 19.08 -13.14 -36.32
N LYS A 25 18.96 -12.05 -37.09
CA LYS A 25 18.32 -12.02 -38.44
C LYS A 25 16.77 -12.05 -38.60
N LYS A 26 16.28 -11.19 -39.51
CA LYS A 26 14.87 -10.92 -39.92
C LYS A 26 14.72 -11.05 -41.46
N PRO A 27 13.56 -11.48 -42.01
CA PRO A 27 12.64 -10.60 -42.81
C PRO A 27 11.16 -10.74 -42.36
N ALA A 28 10.33 -9.69 -42.21
CA ALA A 28 9.66 -8.84 -43.24
C ALA A 28 8.58 -9.59 -44.07
N ALA A 29 7.36 -9.10 -44.35
CA ALA A 29 6.62 -7.83 -44.12
C ALA A 29 5.08 -8.16 -44.10
N LYS A 30 4.07 -7.30 -43.88
CA LYS A 30 3.72 -5.94 -44.35
C LYS A 30 2.72 -5.30 -43.35
N THR A 31 2.91 -4.04 -42.92
CA THR A 31 2.13 -2.83 -43.32
C THR A 31 0.63 -2.95 -43.00
N ASP A 32 -0.07 -2.05 -42.30
CA ASP A 32 -0.05 -0.58 -42.18
C ASP A 32 -0.67 -0.19 -40.80
N ILE A 33 -0.45 0.94 -40.10
CA ILE A 33 0.26 2.23 -40.28
C ILE A 33 0.89 2.63 -38.91
N MET A 34 1.85 3.57 -38.89
CA MET A 34 2.23 4.37 -37.70
C MET A 34 2.17 5.87 -38.05
N PRO A 35 1.99 6.77 -37.05
CA PRO A 35 3.18 7.41 -36.47
C PRO A 35 3.19 7.22 -34.94
N THR A 36 4.08 6.40 -34.40
CA THR A 36 5.36 6.83 -33.79
C THR A 36 5.24 8.00 -32.83
N VAL A 37 5.40 7.75 -31.53
CA VAL A 37 6.39 8.41 -30.65
C VAL A 37 6.35 7.83 -29.21
N LYS A 38 7.51 7.32 -28.74
CA LYS A 38 8.04 7.26 -27.35
C LYS A 38 7.15 6.61 -26.26
N LYS A 39 7.61 5.53 -25.62
CA LYS A 39 8.44 5.53 -24.38
C LYS A 39 7.66 5.96 -23.14
N GLU A 40 7.87 5.24 -22.03
CA GLU A 40 7.31 5.47 -20.69
C GLU A 40 7.00 6.95 -20.42
N SER A 41 5.71 7.26 -20.38
CA SER A 41 5.16 8.51 -19.87
C SER A 41 3.98 8.07 -19.02
N LYS A 42 4.00 8.21 -17.69
CA LYS A 42 3.80 9.53 -17.07
C LYS A 42 2.78 10.36 -17.86
N VAL A 43 1.58 9.80 -18.00
CA VAL A 43 0.39 10.64 -18.06
C VAL A 43 0.13 11.05 -16.61
N ASP A 44 0.74 12.16 -16.20
CA ASP A 44 0.43 12.86 -14.97
C ASP A 44 -1.00 13.44 -15.07
N VAL A 45 -2.01 12.58 -15.16
CA VAL A 45 -3.38 12.95 -14.86
C VAL A 45 -3.36 13.28 -13.37
N LYS A 46 -3.33 14.58 -13.06
CA LYS A 46 -3.87 15.10 -11.81
C LYS A 46 -5.37 14.81 -11.82
N LYS A 47 -5.71 13.55 -11.62
CA LYS A 47 -7.01 13.15 -11.16
C LYS A 47 -6.95 13.43 -9.68
N ASP A 48 -7.55 14.54 -9.26
CA ASP A 48 -7.76 14.80 -7.85
C ASP A 48 -8.43 13.56 -7.27
N VAL A 49 -7.65 12.78 -6.51
CA VAL A 49 -8.11 11.54 -5.93
C VAL A 49 -9.01 11.99 -4.79
N GLU A 50 -10.32 12.11 -5.09
CA GLU A 50 -11.32 12.40 -4.08
C GLU A 50 -11.12 11.41 -2.93
N MET A 51 -10.83 11.94 -1.74
CA MET A 51 -10.64 11.14 -0.55
C MET A 51 -11.93 11.16 0.27
N GLU A 52 -12.32 10.01 0.80
CA GLU A 52 -13.47 9.83 1.67
C GLU A 52 -13.03 9.52 3.12
N LYS A 53 -13.84 9.92 4.11
CA LYS A 53 -13.70 9.45 5.48
C LYS A 53 -14.23 8.03 5.56
N CYS A 54 -13.37 7.06 5.84
CA CYS A 54 -13.75 5.66 5.96
C CYS A 54 -13.79 5.18 7.40
N PHE A 55 -14.98 4.79 7.85
CA PHE A 55 -15.21 4.06 9.08
C PHE A 55 -15.16 2.56 8.75
N ILE A 56 -14.20 1.85 9.34
CA ILE A 56 -14.03 0.41 9.09
C ILE A 56 -14.57 -0.31 10.32
N LYS A 57 -15.80 -0.84 10.24
CA LYS A 57 -16.51 -1.38 11.39
C LYS A 57 -17.52 -2.47 11.06
N LYS A 58 -17.84 -3.30 12.05
CA LYS A 58 -18.89 -4.32 12.02
C LYS A 58 -19.69 -4.17 13.30
N GLY A 59 -20.96 -3.74 13.16
CA GLY A 59 -21.73 -3.25 14.31
C GLY A 59 -21.00 -2.11 15.02
N ASP A 60 -20.85 -2.24 16.34
CA ASP A 60 -20.24 -1.26 17.23
C ASP A 60 -18.72 -1.45 17.44
N VAL A 61 -18.07 -2.31 16.65
CA VAL A 61 -16.61 -2.55 16.72
C VAL A 61 -15.90 -2.00 15.49
N GLY A 62 -14.97 -1.07 15.71
CA GLY A 62 -14.06 -0.53 14.69
C GLY A 62 -12.74 -1.30 14.56
N PHE A 63 -12.22 -1.42 13.33
CA PHE A 63 -11.00 -2.17 12.99
C PHE A 63 -9.82 -1.26 12.60
N ILE A 64 -9.84 0.00 13.02
CA ILE A 64 -8.68 0.87 12.91
C ILE A 64 -7.83 0.65 14.17
N LYS A 65 -6.53 0.41 13.97
CA LYS A 65 -5.57 0.17 15.05
C LYS A 65 -5.50 1.36 16.00
N GLU A 66 -5.15 1.08 17.25
CA GLU A 66 -4.94 2.11 18.26
C GLU A 66 -3.94 3.17 17.77
N TYR A 67 -4.28 4.44 17.96
CA TYR A 67 -3.49 5.59 17.52
C TYR A 67 -3.13 5.57 16.00
N LYS A 68 -4.07 5.15 15.13
CA LYS A 68 -3.89 5.13 13.65
C LYS A 68 -5.01 5.80 12.84
N ALA A 69 -6.11 6.23 13.47
CA ALA A 69 -7.15 7.01 12.82
C ALA A 69 -6.59 8.32 12.21
N ASP A 70 -7.21 8.79 11.14
CA ASP A 70 -7.06 10.19 10.73
C ASP A 70 -8.08 11.00 11.54
N CYS A 71 -7.59 11.68 12.58
CA CYS A 71 -8.11 12.92 13.17
C CYS A 71 -9.58 13.30 12.95
N GLU A 72 -10.43 13.27 13.98
CA GLU A 72 -11.87 13.57 13.90
C GLU A 72 -12.23 14.85 13.10
N SER A 73 -11.42 15.91 13.27
CA SER A 73 -11.55 17.21 12.59
C SER A 73 -10.38 17.47 11.63
N ALA A 74 -10.71 17.98 10.42
CA ALA A 74 -9.71 18.32 9.41
C ALA A 74 -8.83 19.53 9.79
N ASP A 75 -9.30 20.35 10.73
CA ASP A 75 -8.68 21.62 11.14
C ASP A 75 -7.78 21.52 12.38
N SER A 76 -7.84 20.42 13.12
CA SER A 76 -7.06 20.23 14.36
C SER A 76 -5.62 19.83 14.05
N LYS A 77 -4.69 20.79 14.10
CA LYS A 77 -3.24 20.58 13.84
C LYS A 77 -2.55 19.64 14.85
N ASP A 78 -3.16 19.44 16.02
CA ASP A 78 -2.62 18.66 17.13
C ASP A 78 -3.24 17.26 17.26
N CYS A 79 -3.89 16.77 16.20
CA CYS A 79 -4.55 15.47 16.17
C CYS A 79 -3.56 14.30 16.09
N THR A 80 -2.75 14.12 17.14
CA THR A 80 -2.16 12.81 17.41
C THR A 80 -3.32 11.83 17.50
N ALA A 81 -3.39 10.86 16.60
CA ALA A 81 -4.50 9.90 16.53
C ALA A 81 -4.77 9.33 17.93
N THR A 82 -5.94 9.61 18.52
CA THR A 82 -6.31 9.27 19.90
C THR A 82 -7.22 8.05 20.01
N ASN A 83 -7.63 7.49 18.87
CA ASN A 83 -8.59 6.38 18.81
C ASN A 83 -8.06 5.16 19.57
N LYS A 84 -8.96 4.47 20.26
CA LYS A 84 -8.66 3.17 20.86
C LYS A 84 -8.80 2.05 19.82
N ALA A 85 -8.18 0.90 20.09
CA ALA A 85 -8.53 -0.32 19.35
C ALA A 85 -10.01 -0.66 19.61
N GLY A 86 -10.75 -1.05 18.57
CA GLY A 86 -12.19 -1.34 18.67
C GLY A 86 -13.11 -0.12 18.52
N ASP A 87 -12.59 1.12 18.47
CA ASP A 87 -13.38 2.35 18.46
C ASP A 87 -14.23 2.50 17.16
N PRO A 88 -15.58 2.50 17.24
CA PRO A 88 -16.46 2.59 16.07
C PRO A 88 -16.59 4.00 15.48
N THR A 89 -16.02 5.02 16.14
CA THR A 89 -15.94 6.41 15.67
C THR A 89 -14.61 6.73 14.98
N ALA A 90 -13.63 5.85 15.09
CA ALA A 90 -12.38 5.94 14.34
C ALA A 90 -12.64 5.90 12.83
N TRP A 91 -11.97 6.80 12.09
CA TRP A 91 -11.96 6.79 10.63
C TRP A 91 -10.56 7.04 10.07
N ILE A 92 -10.37 6.74 8.79
CA ILE A 92 -9.15 7.02 8.04
C ILE A 92 -9.49 7.60 6.65
N LEU A 93 -8.60 8.39 6.07
CA LEU A 93 -8.74 8.90 4.70
C LEU A 93 -8.35 7.83 3.68
N VAL A 94 -9.30 7.45 2.82
CA VAL A 94 -9.09 6.50 1.71
C VAL A 94 -9.57 7.10 0.39
N PRO A 95 -9.11 6.62 -0.78
CA PRO A 95 -9.69 7.03 -2.06
C PRO A 95 -11.16 6.65 -2.15
N LYS A 96 -12.00 7.53 -2.70
CA LYS A 96 -13.45 7.36 -2.87
C LYS A 96 -13.82 6.01 -3.52
N GLY A 97 -14.76 5.29 -2.92
CA GLY A 97 -15.16 3.95 -3.35
C GLY A 97 -14.20 2.83 -2.94
N GLN A 98 -13.33 3.08 -1.95
CA GLN A 98 -12.50 2.05 -1.31
C GLN A 98 -13.04 1.66 0.07
N CYS A 99 -13.85 2.49 0.73
CA CYS A 99 -14.31 2.17 2.08
C CYS A 99 -15.20 0.93 2.13
N ASP A 100 -16.14 0.77 1.20
CA ASP A 100 -17.02 -0.41 1.12
C ASP A 100 -16.20 -1.68 0.86
N LYS A 101 -15.23 -1.60 -0.06
CA LYS A 101 -14.32 -2.71 -0.39
C LYS A 101 -13.54 -3.17 0.83
N ILE A 102 -12.97 -2.23 1.58
CA ILE A 102 -12.24 -2.52 2.82
C ILE A 102 -13.17 -3.19 3.84
N ASN A 103 -14.39 -2.70 4.02
CA ASN A 103 -15.40 -3.33 4.89
C ASN A 103 -15.89 -4.71 4.40
N MET A 104 -15.56 -5.09 3.16
CA MET A 104 -15.75 -6.42 2.57
C MET A 104 -14.44 -7.24 2.47
N ASN A 105 -13.36 -6.81 3.13
CA ASN A 105 -12.02 -7.42 3.08
C ASN A 105 -11.39 -7.48 1.65
N ASN A 106 -11.84 -6.60 0.74
CA ASN A 106 -11.17 -6.33 -0.52
C ASN A 106 -10.23 -5.11 -0.36
N PHE A 107 -8.95 -5.29 -0.71
CA PHE A 107 -7.90 -4.29 -0.58
C PHE A 107 -7.21 -3.95 -1.93
N GLU A 108 -7.91 -4.15 -3.05
CA GLU A 108 -7.43 -3.88 -4.41
C GLU A 108 -7.38 -2.37 -4.68
N GLY A 109 -6.19 -1.88 -5.03
CA GLY A 109 -5.92 -0.44 -5.20
C GLY A 109 -5.83 0.35 -3.88
N VAL A 110 -5.95 -0.31 -2.73
CA VAL A 110 -5.68 0.30 -1.42
C VAL A 110 -4.18 0.33 -1.15
N SER A 111 -3.63 1.48 -0.76
CA SER A 111 -2.19 1.63 -0.48
C SER A 111 -1.77 0.93 0.82
N GLU A 112 -0.52 0.49 0.90
CA GLU A 112 0.00 -0.16 2.12
C GLU A 112 -0.06 0.75 3.35
N LYS A 113 0.07 2.06 3.18
CA LYS A 113 -0.12 3.05 4.25
C LYS A 113 -1.52 3.00 4.86
N ILE A 114 -2.55 2.77 4.04
CA ILE A 114 -3.93 2.58 4.52
C ILE A 114 -4.04 1.22 5.23
N LYS A 115 -3.56 0.13 4.60
CA LYS A 115 -3.59 -1.22 5.20
C LYS A 115 -2.89 -1.30 6.56
N ALA A 116 -1.77 -0.59 6.73
CA ALA A 116 -1.01 -0.55 7.97
C ALA A 116 -1.78 0.05 9.16
N LYS A 117 -2.75 0.94 8.90
CA LYS A 117 -3.64 1.53 9.91
C LYS A 117 -4.78 0.60 10.35
N ILE A 118 -5.03 -0.47 9.59
CA ILE A 118 -6.19 -1.36 9.76
C ILE A 118 -5.72 -2.61 10.50
N ASP A 119 -6.55 -3.11 11.42
CA ASP A 119 -6.43 -4.43 12.00
C ASP A 119 -7.06 -5.45 11.05
N LEU A 120 -6.26 -5.89 10.08
CA LEU A 120 -6.68 -6.81 9.02
C LEU A 120 -7.07 -8.18 9.58
N ASP A 121 -6.44 -8.60 10.67
CA ASP A 121 -6.63 -9.91 11.27
C ASP A 121 -7.94 -9.93 12.08
N ALA A 122 -8.20 -8.89 12.88
CA ALA A 122 -9.49 -8.72 13.56
C ALA A 122 -10.65 -8.53 12.57
N LEU A 123 -10.45 -7.80 11.47
CA LEU A 123 -11.47 -7.59 10.44
C LEU A 123 -11.84 -8.88 9.71
N LYS A 124 -10.86 -9.71 9.34
CA LYS A 124 -11.11 -11.04 8.74
C LYS A 124 -11.86 -11.95 9.72
N ALA A 125 -11.37 -12.04 10.95
CA ALA A 125 -12.00 -12.83 12.01
C ALA A 125 -13.40 -12.34 12.42
N ALA A 126 -13.83 -11.16 11.97
CA ALA A 126 -15.19 -10.61 12.13
C ALA A 126 -16.06 -10.75 10.87
N LEU A 127 -15.49 -11.19 9.75
CA LEU A 127 -16.20 -11.52 8.50
C LEU A 127 -16.42 -13.04 8.32
N GLU A 128 -15.64 -13.86 9.03
CA GLU A 128 -15.79 -15.32 9.10
C GLU A 128 -16.80 -15.77 10.19
N LYS A 129 -17.56 -14.84 10.77
CA LYS A 129 -18.55 -15.05 11.85
C LYS A 129 -19.94 -14.58 11.41
#